data_AF-A0A6P3RQL3-F1
#
_entry.id   AF-A0A6P3RQL3-F1
#
_cell.length_a   1.000
_cell.length_b   1.000
_cell.length_c   1.000
_cell.angle_alpha   90.00
_cell.angle_beta   90.00
_cell.angle_gamma   90.00
#
_symmetry.space_group_name_H-M   'P 1'
#
loop_
_entity.id
_entity.type
_entity.pdbx_description
1 polymer ?
#
loop_
_entity_poly.entity_id
_entity_poly.type
_entity_poly.pdbx_seq_one_letter_code
_entity_poly.pdbx_strand_id
1 'polypeptide(L)'
;ENSLKNQSCSFSLFPRNWKLTEMQVWERPMALEAELALTRKILETKADSSLGDILDQPLSMLRHIHARLQACVLPQPTASPRPHGRLHHWLHRLQKAPKKMSQDCLESTVTFNLFRLLTRDLKCVAREDLCV
;
A
#
# COMPACT_ATOMS: atom_id res chain seq x y z
N GLU A 1 -9.77 -31.84 5.36
CA GLU A 1 -8.40 -31.57 4.90
C GLU A 1 -8.31 -30.18 4.30
N ASN A 2 -7.72 -29.22 5.03
CA ASN A 2 -7.50 -27.87 4.51
C ASN A 2 -6.22 -27.88 3.67
N SER A 3 -6.37 -28.04 2.35
CA SER A 3 -5.27 -27.88 1.41
C SER A 3 -4.88 -26.40 1.36
N LEU A 4 -3.94 -26.00 2.21
CA LEU A 4 -3.16 -24.77 2.05
C LEU A 4 -2.32 -24.93 0.77
N LYS A 5 -2.96 -24.74 -0.39
CA LYS A 5 -2.24 -24.69 -1.66
C LYS A 5 -1.30 -23.49 -1.57
N ASN A 6 0.01 -23.75 -1.56
CA ASN A 6 1.05 -22.77 -1.80
C ASN A 6 0.87 -22.21 -3.22
N GLN A 7 -0.10 -21.33 -3.43
CA GLN A 7 -0.26 -20.60 -4.66
C GLN A 7 0.77 -19.48 -4.64
N SER A 8 1.89 -19.71 -5.33
CA SER A 8 2.89 -18.68 -5.54
C SER A 8 2.24 -17.52 -6.32
N CYS A 9 2.34 -16.33 -5.77
CA CYS A 9 1.98 -15.11 -6.48
C CYS A 9 2.82 -14.99 -7.76
N SER A 10 2.18 -14.63 -8.87
CA SER A 10 2.85 -14.46 -10.17
C SER A 10 4.00 -13.44 -10.14
N PHE A 11 3.97 -12.49 -9.19
CA PHE A 11 5.06 -11.58 -8.88
C PHE A 11 4.92 -11.03 -7.44
N SER A 12 6.03 -10.58 -6.86
CA SER A 12 6.01 -9.89 -5.56
C SER A 12 5.55 -8.45 -5.74
N LEU A 13 4.39 -8.09 -5.16
CA LEU A 13 3.81 -6.74 -5.28
C LEU A 13 4.56 -5.68 -4.45
N PHE A 14 5.05 -6.10 -3.29
CA PHE A 14 5.80 -5.29 -2.34
C PHE A 14 7.20 -5.88 -2.12
N PRO A 15 8.14 -5.66 -3.07
CA PRO A 15 9.50 -6.19 -2.94
C PRO A 15 10.18 -5.73 -1.65
N ARG A 16 11.02 -6.57 -1.03
CA ARG A 16 11.71 -6.23 0.23
C ARG A 16 12.66 -5.04 0.09
N ASN A 17 13.24 -4.86 -1.10
CA ASN A 17 14.05 -3.70 -1.48
C ASN A 17 13.22 -2.47 -1.84
N TRP A 18 11.88 -2.53 -1.81
CA TRP A 18 11.03 -1.35 -1.91
C TRP A 18 11.06 -0.59 -0.58
N LYS A 19 11.80 0.51 -0.54
CA LYS A 19 11.93 1.40 0.61
C LYS A 19 11.62 2.82 0.20
N LEU A 20 10.82 3.53 1.00
CA LEU A 20 10.51 4.95 0.76
C LEU A 20 11.75 5.85 0.89
N THR A 21 12.77 5.44 1.63
CA THR A 21 14.04 6.16 1.76
C THR A 21 14.80 6.28 0.43
N GLU A 22 14.55 5.37 -0.51
CA GLU A 22 15.15 5.37 -1.85
C GLU A 22 14.39 6.27 -2.84
N MET A 23 13.36 7.00 -2.38
CA MET A 23 12.55 7.93 -3.18
C MET A 23 12.79 9.38 -2.75
N GLN A 24 12.47 10.31 -3.66
CA GLN A 24 12.44 11.74 -3.34
C GLN A 24 11.40 12.00 -2.25
N VAL A 25 11.67 12.96 -1.35
CA VAL A 25 10.79 13.23 -0.19
C VAL A 25 9.34 13.47 -0.62
N TRP A 26 9.13 14.20 -1.71
CA TRP A 26 7.79 14.49 -2.26
C TRP A 26 7.10 13.28 -2.90
N GLU A 27 7.85 12.24 -3.30
CA GLU A 27 7.31 11.00 -3.87
C GLU A 27 6.80 10.02 -2.79
N ARG A 28 7.36 10.10 -1.57
CA ARG A 28 7.07 9.17 -0.48
C ARG A 28 5.59 9.15 -0.09
N PRO A 29 4.89 10.29 0.07
CA PRO A 29 3.46 10.30 0.37
C PRO A 29 2.62 9.65 -0.73
N MET A 30 2.96 9.88 -2.01
CA MET A 30 2.27 9.25 -3.14
C MET A 30 2.44 7.73 -3.17
N ALA A 31 3.66 7.26 -2.90
CA ALA A 31 3.92 5.82 -2.82
C ALA A 31 3.14 5.16 -1.68
N LEU A 32 3.15 5.77 -0.49
CA LEU A 32 2.41 5.28 0.67
C LEU A 32 0.90 5.30 0.44
N GLU A 33 0.38 6.35 -0.21
CA GLU A 33 -1.04 6.50 -0.50
C GLU A 33 -1.54 5.35 -1.39
N ALA A 34 -0.80 5.05 -2.47
CA ALA A 34 -1.16 3.97 -3.37
C ALA A 34 -1.09 2.59 -2.69
N GLU A 35 -0.09 2.37 -1.82
CA GLU A 35 0.02 1.14 -1.03
C GLU A 35 -1.15 0.95 -0.06
N LEU A 36 -1.49 2.02 0.66
CA LEU A 36 -2.56 2.04 1.64
C LEU A 36 -3.92 1.89 0.97
N ALA A 37 -4.15 2.57 -0.16
CA ALA A 37 -5.38 2.46 -0.93
C ALA A 37 -5.62 1.03 -1.41
N LEU A 38 -4.58 0.35 -1.91
CA LEU A 38 -4.70 -1.04 -2.31
C LEU A 38 -4.92 -1.97 -1.11
N THR A 39 -4.13 -1.80 -0.04
CA THR A 39 -4.28 -2.58 1.20
C THR A 39 -5.70 -2.49 1.74
N ARG A 40 -6.23 -1.26 1.87
CA ARG A 40 -7.59 -1.01 2.34
C ARG A 40 -8.61 -1.69 1.44
N LYS A 41 -8.53 -1.51 0.11
CA LYS A 41 -9.47 -2.10 -0.84
C LYS A 41 -9.54 -3.62 -0.72
N ILE A 42 -8.40 -4.29 -0.60
CA ILE A 42 -8.37 -5.77 -0.46
C ILE A 42 -8.96 -6.19 0.90
N LEU A 43 -8.63 -5.48 1.98
CA LEU A 43 -9.18 -5.80 3.30
C LEU A 43 -10.69 -5.52 3.40
N GLU A 44 -11.21 -4.49 2.71
CA GLU A 44 -12.65 -4.21 2.63
C GLU A 44 -13.40 -5.38 1.98
N THR A 45 -12.87 -5.96 0.90
CA THR A 45 -13.48 -7.16 0.29
C THR A 45 -13.51 -8.37 1.23
N LYS A 46 -12.64 -8.41 2.25
CA LYS A 46 -12.67 -9.44 3.29
C LYS A 46 -13.60 -9.10 4.45
N ALA A 47 -13.82 -7.83 4.75
CA ALA A 47 -14.77 -7.42 5.78
C ALA A 47 -16.22 -7.75 5.40
N ASP A 48 -16.53 -7.82 4.10
CA ASP A 48 -17.81 -8.32 3.58
C ASP A 48 -18.02 -9.84 3.79
N SER A 49 -17.03 -10.52 4.38
CA SER A 49 -17.07 -11.95 4.71
C SER A 49 -17.02 -12.17 6.24
N SER A 50 -16.63 -13.36 6.70
CA SER A 50 -16.63 -13.73 8.13
C SER A 50 -15.66 -12.94 9.02
N LEU A 51 -14.89 -12.00 8.47
CA LEU A 51 -13.89 -11.21 9.20
C LEU A 51 -14.34 -9.78 9.49
N GLY A 52 -15.60 -9.41 9.18
CA GLY A 52 -16.13 -8.06 9.37
C GLY A 52 -15.86 -7.47 10.75
N ASP A 53 -16.25 -8.19 11.81
CA ASP A 53 -16.10 -7.71 13.20
C ASP A 53 -14.63 -7.49 13.60
N ILE A 54 -13.70 -8.29 13.06
CA ILE A 54 -12.26 -8.19 13.33
C ILE A 54 -11.64 -7.04 12.53
N LEU A 55 -12.12 -6.83 11.31
CA LEU A 55 -11.56 -5.84 10.38
C LEU A 55 -12.17 -4.45 10.53
N ASP A 56 -13.29 -4.27 11.21
CA ASP A 56 -13.95 -2.96 11.32
C ASP A 56 -13.03 -1.89 11.93
N GLN A 57 -12.47 -2.15 13.11
CA GLN A 57 -11.55 -1.21 13.76
C GLN A 57 -10.26 -0.97 12.94
N PRO A 58 -9.54 -2.00 12.45
CA PRO A 58 -8.40 -1.81 11.54
C PRO A 58 -8.75 -0.98 10.30
N LEU A 59 -9.85 -1.27 9.63
CA LEU A 59 -10.28 -0.54 8.43
C LEU A 59 -10.63 0.91 8.74
N SER A 60 -11.26 1.17 9.90
CA SER A 60 -11.53 2.53 10.36
C SER A 60 -10.24 3.34 10.55
N MET A 61 -9.22 2.73 11.18
CA MET A 61 -7.89 3.35 11.32
C MET A 61 -7.23 3.59 9.96
N LEU A 62 -7.26 2.60 9.04
CA LEU A 62 -6.68 2.74 7.71
C LEU A 62 -7.38 3.84 6.89
N ARG A 63 -8.71 3.97 6.99
CA ARG A 63 -9.48 5.07 6.39
C ARG A 63 -9.05 6.42 6.96
N HIS A 64 -8.86 6.52 8.28
CA HIS A 64 -8.38 7.75 8.91
C HIS A 64 -7.01 8.16 8.39
N ILE A 65 -6.05 7.23 8.35
CA ILE A 65 -4.70 7.49 7.83
C ILE A 65 -4.76 7.90 6.37
N HIS A 66 -5.57 7.21 5.55
CA HIS A 66 -5.71 7.51 4.13
C HIS A 66 -6.26 8.92 3.88
N ALA A 67 -7.31 9.32 4.61
CA ALA A 67 -7.87 10.67 4.52
C ALA A 67 -6.85 11.76 4.91
N ARG A 68 -6.07 11.52 5.97
CA ARG A 68 -4.98 12.44 6.39
C ARG A 68 -3.88 12.53 5.33
N LEU A 69 -3.51 11.39 4.75
CA LEU A 69 -2.45 11.32 3.74
C LEU A 69 -2.87 11.98 2.42
N GLN A 70 -4.13 11.83 1.99
CA GLN A 70 -4.64 12.47 0.78
C GLN A 70 -4.57 14.00 0.86
N ALA A 71 -4.76 14.58 2.05
CA ALA A 71 -4.58 16.02 2.25
C ALA A 71 -3.12 16.47 2.02
N CYS A 72 -2.14 15.57 2.20
CA CYS A 72 -0.72 15.84 1.95
C CYS A 72 -0.28 15.54 0.51
N VAL A 73 -1.10 14.83 -0.29
CA VAL A 73 -0.79 14.43 -1.68
C VAL A 73 -1.44 15.36 -2.71
N LEU A 74 -2.53 16.06 -2.36
CA LEU A 74 -3.20 17.03 -3.25
C LEU A 74 -2.30 18.24 -3.59
N PRO A 75 -2.52 18.87 -4.77
CA PRO A 75 -1.43 19.16 -5.69
C PRO A 75 -0.46 20.18 -5.11
N GLN A 76 0.79 19.75 -4.94
CA GLN A 76 1.89 20.70 -5.09
C GLN A 76 1.72 21.39 -6.46
N PRO A 77 2.04 22.69 -6.54
CA PRO A 77 1.77 23.51 -7.71
C PRO A 77 2.35 22.88 -8.98
N THR A 78 1.78 23.26 -10.12
CA THR A 78 2.04 22.89 -11.52
C THR A 78 3.51 22.75 -11.97
N ALA A 79 4.47 23.04 -11.09
CA ALA A 79 5.91 22.85 -11.27
C ALA A 79 6.46 21.51 -10.74
N SER A 80 5.70 20.72 -9.96
CA SER A 80 6.21 19.44 -9.45
C SER A 80 6.26 18.39 -10.57
N PRO A 81 7.42 17.75 -10.83
CA PRO A 81 7.56 16.76 -11.89
C PRO A 81 6.57 15.62 -11.71
N ARG A 82 6.07 15.06 -12.82
CA ARG A 82 5.32 13.79 -12.73
C ARG A 82 6.22 12.73 -12.08
N PRO A 83 5.67 11.78 -11.32
CA PRO A 83 6.45 10.65 -10.85
C PRO A 83 7.00 9.92 -12.08
N HIS A 84 8.32 9.85 -12.19
CA HIS A 84 9.06 9.22 -13.28
C HIS A 84 9.86 8.03 -12.76
N GLY A 85 10.29 7.14 -13.67
CA GLY A 85 11.15 6.01 -13.32
C GLY A 85 10.47 4.98 -12.40
N ARG A 86 11.08 4.75 -11.23
CA ARG A 86 10.75 3.63 -10.34
C ARG A 86 9.36 3.74 -9.73
N LEU A 87 8.97 4.93 -9.26
CA LEU A 87 7.64 5.15 -8.66
C LEU A 87 6.54 4.89 -9.69
N HIS A 88 6.67 5.46 -10.89
CA HIS A 88 5.71 5.25 -11.98
C HIS A 88 5.51 3.76 -12.30
N HIS A 89 6.62 3.03 -12.47
CA HIS A 89 6.57 1.60 -12.77
C HIS A 89 5.82 0.81 -11.68
N TRP A 90 6.09 1.11 -10.42
CA TRP A 90 5.46 0.42 -9.30
C TRP A 90 3.99 0.80 -9.11
N LEU A 91 3.62 2.08 -9.24
CA LEU A 91 2.21 2.52 -9.22
C LEU A 91 1.39 1.79 -10.29
N HIS A 92 1.95 1.71 -11.50
CA HIS A 92 1.33 0.99 -12.61
C HIS A 92 1.22 -0.53 -12.32
N ARG A 93 2.18 -1.13 -11.61
CA ARG A 93 2.05 -2.52 -11.12
C ARG A 93 0.94 -2.68 -10.09
N LEU A 94 0.84 -1.78 -9.10
CA LEU A 94 -0.24 -1.81 -8.10
C LEU A 94 -1.61 -1.76 -8.76
N GLN A 95 -1.79 -0.85 -9.74
CA GLN A 95 -3.04 -0.73 -10.48
C GLN A 95 -3.40 -2.01 -11.25
N LYS A 96 -2.41 -2.73 -11.77
CA LYS A 96 -2.62 -3.98 -12.53
C LYS A 96 -2.77 -5.21 -11.65
N ALA A 97 -2.40 -5.15 -10.37
CA ALA A 97 -2.38 -6.31 -9.47
C ALA A 97 -3.76 -6.98 -9.31
N PRO A 98 -4.88 -6.24 -9.09
CA PRO A 98 -6.20 -6.86 -8.99
C PRO A 98 -6.64 -7.62 -10.25
N LYS A 99 -6.04 -7.34 -11.42
CA LYS A 99 -6.33 -8.01 -12.69
C LYS A 99 -5.39 -9.19 -12.99
N LYS A 100 -4.25 -9.26 -12.31
CA LYS A 100 -3.14 -10.18 -12.64
C LYS A 100 -2.83 -11.20 -11.53
N MET A 101 -3.38 -11.01 -10.34
CA MET A 101 -3.14 -11.83 -9.16
C MET A 101 -4.48 -12.41 -8.69
N SER A 102 -4.46 -13.64 -8.16
CA SER A 102 -5.63 -14.20 -7.49
C SER A 102 -5.94 -13.42 -6.21
N GLN A 103 -7.18 -13.53 -5.75
CA GLN A 103 -7.64 -12.88 -4.53
C GLN A 103 -6.81 -13.33 -3.31
N ASP A 104 -6.62 -14.63 -3.13
CA ASP A 104 -5.82 -15.19 -2.01
C ASP A 104 -4.38 -14.65 -1.99
N CYS A 105 -3.79 -14.49 -3.17
CA CYS A 105 -2.45 -13.94 -3.33
C CYS A 105 -2.40 -12.45 -2.97
N LEU A 106 -3.40 -11.66 -3.38
CA LEU A 106 -3.51 -10.25 -2.99
C LEU A 106 -3.65 -10.10 -1.47
N GLU A 107 -4.55 -10.89 -0.87
CA GLU A 107 -4.80 -10.90 0.57
C GLU A 107 -3.57 -11.25 1.38
N SER A 108 -2.88 -12.34 1.00
CA SER A 108 -1.62 -12.73 1.62
C SER A 108 -0.60 -11.59 1.50
N THR A 109 -0.46 -11.02 0.30
CA THR A 109 0.51 -9.98 0.02
C THR A 109 0.27 -8.70 0.81
N VAL A 110 -0.98 -8.23 0.93
CA VAL A 110 -1.30 -7.04 1.74
C VAL A 110 -1.19 -7.33 3.24
N THR A 111 -1.54 -8.54 3.68
CA THR A 111 -1.46 -8.95 5.09
C THR A 111 -0.01 -9.01 5.57
N PHE A 112 0.88 -9.68 4.83
CA PHE A 112 2.31 -9.73 5.16
C PHE A 112 2.97 -8.34 5.13
N ASN A 113 2.39 -7.42 4.38
CA ASN A 113 2.90 -6.07 4.24
C ASN A 113 2.40 -5.08 5.31
N LEU A 114 1.31 -5.39 6.00
CA LEU A 114 0.57 -4.43 6.83
C LEU A 114 1.43 -3.79 7.94
N PHE A 115 2.20 -4.58 8.68
CA PHE A 115 3.06 -4.03 9.74
C PHE A 115 4.17 -3.15 9.18
N ARG A 116 4.74 -3.50 8.02
CA ARG A 116 5.77 -2.68 7.36
C ARG A 116 5.18 -1.34 6.94
N LEU A 117 4.00 -1.36 6.34
CA LEU A 117 3.26 -0.16 5.95
C LEU A 117 3.05 0.75 7.16
N LEU A 118 2.51 0.23 8.28
CA LEU A 118 2.15 1.03 9.45
C LEU A 118 3.34 1.49 10.30
N THR A 119 4.37 0.66 10.44
CA THR A 119 5.46 0.91 11.40
C THR A 119 6.71 1.51 10.78
N ARG A 120 6.92 1.33 9.48
CA ARG A 120 8.11 1.82 8.77
C ARG A 120 7.73 2.87 7.75
N ASP A 121 6.85 2.52 6.82
CA ASP A 121 6.58 3.37 5.66
C ASP A 121 5.77 4.62 6.08
N LEU A 122 4.75 4.46 6.93
CA LEU A 122 4.00 5.57 7.53
C LEU A 122 4.88 6.47 8.42
N LYS A 123 5.74 5.87 9.26
CA LYS A 123 6.69 6.65 10.08
C LYS A 123 7.68 7.44 9.23
N CYS A 124 8.10 6.87 8.10
CA CYS A 124 9.00 7.54 7.16
C CYS A 124 8.36 8.80 6.59
N VAL A 125 7.11 8.70 6.11
CA VAL A 125 6.37 9.85 5.57
C VAL A 125 6.13 10.90 6.66
N ALA A 126 5.75 10.48 7.87
CA ALA A 126 5.50 11.41 8.98
C ALA A 126 6.76 12.14 9.48
N ARG A 127 7.95 11.62 9.18
CA ARG A 127 9.25 12.22 9.54
C ARG A 127 9.88 13.04 8.41
N GLU A 128 9.26 13.07 7.24
CA GLU A 128 9.70 13.82 6.06
C GLU A 128 11.19 13.64 5.73
N ASP A 129 12.00 14.67 5.95
CA ASP A 129 13.44 14.75 5.69
C ASP A 129 14.28 13.93 6.70
N LEU A 130 13.75 13.70 7.90
CA LEU A 130 14.40 12.88 8.94
C LEU A 130 14.29 11.37 8.69
N CYS A 131 13.63 10.95 7.60
CA CYS A 131 13.60 9.55 7.17
C CYS A 131 14.79 9.25 6.24
N VAL A 132 15.78 8.53 6.79
CA VAL A 132 17.05 8.10 6.15
C VAL A 132 17.13 6.57 6.10
#